data_AF-A0A7C2HSL0-F1
#
_entry.id   AF-A0A7C2HSL0-F1
#
_cell.length_a   1.000
_cell.length_b   1.000
_cell.length_c   1.000
_cell.angle_alpha   90.00
_cell.angle_beta   90.00
_cell.angle_gamma   90.00
#
_symmetry.space_group_name_H-M   'P 1'
#
loop_
_entity.id
_entity.type
_entity.pdbx_description
1 polymer ?
#
loop_
_entity_poly.entity_id
_entity_poly.type
_entity_poly.pdbx_seq_one_letter_code
_entity_poly.pdbx_strand_id
1 'polypeptide(L)'
;MLAGHRHLPRGRAQLRARGPVKGTAGAGKATSAPLHVLPDPRGLGGARGRVPVRWRPWSSGSTRSARFVESFPLFGYDLADYDELFEEKLRLLLELRERERVTWRGRFRPPIEGMGVYPRPLQERIPIWVATGGNPTSAVRAGALGLPLALAIIGGLPERFAPLAALHREAARRAGHRPPPLSIDSHGYLAPTSQEAIEESWPAVAEVMNRIGRERGWPPLTRDAYEASAELRGANFVGSPQQLVEKILFQHEVFGHERFLLQTSVGSLPHEEVLRSIELFGTEVAPAVRAELTRGTRSEAPRGAPS
;
A
#
# COMPACT_ATOMS: atom_id res chain seq x y z
N MET A 1 -18.07 -21.27 66.40
CA MET A 1 -17.04 -22.05 65.67
C MET A 1 -17.66 -22.45 64.33
N LEU A 2 -17.46 -21.67 63.27
CA LEU A 2 -16.35 -21.71 62.30
C LEU A 2 -16.53 -22.82 61.25
N ALA A 3 -17.02 -22.44 60.05
CA ALA A 3 -16.44 -22.76 58.73
C ALA A 3 -17.41 -22.34 57.61
N GLY A 4 -17.55 -21.03 57.38
CA GLY A 4 -18.18 -20.49 56.17
C GLY A 4 -17.14 -20.35 55.06
N HIS A 5 -17.32 -21.06 53.96
CA HIS A 5 -16.48 -20.96 52.76
C HIS A 5 -16.44 -19.50 52.26
N ARG A 6 -15.27 -18.86 52.34
CA ARG A 6 -15.03 -17.55 51.73
C ARG A 6 -14.96 -17.70 50.22
N HIS A 7 -15.91 -17.05 49.54
CA HIS A 7 -15.85 -16.71 48.13
C HIS A 7 -14.62 -15.84 47.86
N LEU A 8 -13.68 -16.34 47.04
CA LEU A 8 -12.65 -15.52 46.41
C LEU A 8 -13.27 -14.87 45.16
N PRO A 9 -13.34 -13.53 45.06
CA PRO A 9 -13.76 -12.90 43.82
C PRO A 9 -12.69 -13.16 42.76
N ARG A 10 -13.12 -13.72 41.62
CA ARG A 10 -12.31 -13.80 40.40
C ARG A 10 -11.98 -12.38 39.96
N GLY A 11 -10.85 -11.86 40.43
CA GLY A 11 -10.28 -10.63 39.93
C GLY A 11 -10.02 -10.77 38.44
N ARG A 12 -10.89 -10.17 37.62
CA ARG A 12 -10.54 -9.83 36.24
C ARG A 12 -9.40 -8.83 36.35
N ALA A 13 -8.17 -9.33 36.24
CA ALA A 13 -7.03 -8.49 35.93
C ALA A 13 -7.32 -7.86 34.56
N GLN A 14 -7.92 -6.67 34.56
CA GLN A 14 -7.92 -5.79 33.42
C GLN A 14 -6.45 -5.46 33.13
N LEU A 15 -5.85 -6.22 32.22
CA LEU A 15 -4.67 -5.79 31.50
C LEU A 15 -5.08 -4.53 30.74
N ARG A 16 -4.85 -3.37 31.38
CA ARG A 16 -4.95 -2.05 30.77
C ARG A 16 -4.24 -2.11 29.43
N ALA A 17 -4.97 -1.84 28.36
CA ALA A 17 -4.45 -1.73 27.01
C ALA A 17 -3.35 -0.66 26.99
N ARG A 18 -2.09 -1.09 26.97
CA ARG A 18 -0.95 -0.19 26.77
C ARG A 18 -0.84 0.13 25.28
N GLY A 19 -1.30 1.34 24.92
CA GLY A 19 -0.70 2.25 23.96
C GLY A 19 -0.58 1.85 22.47
N PRO A 20 -0.29 2.82 21.58
CA PRO A 20 0.06 2.56 20.19
C PRO A 20 1.34 1.70 20.09
N VAL A 21 1.61 1.15 18.89
CA VAL A 21 2.90 0.49 18.58
C VAL A 21 4.03 1.42 19.04
N LYS A 22 4.98 0.89 19.82
CA LYS A 22 6.12 1.66 20.37
C LYS A 22 6.76 2.51 19.26
N GLY A 23 6.90 3.82 19.52
CA GLY A 23 7.67 4.75 18.68
C GLY A 23 6.89 5.71 17.77
N THR A 24 5.56 5.68 17.70
CA THR A 24 4.79 6.65 16.87
C THR A 24 3.42 6.99 17.46
N ALA A 25 3.04 8.28 17.44
CA ALA A 25 1.68 8.76 17.65
C ALA A 25 1.18 9.44 16.36
N GLY A 26 -0.07 9.18 15.94
CA GLY A 26 -0.70 9.86 14.79
C GLY A 26 -0.50 9.23 13.41
N ALA A 27 0.59 8.49 13.16
CA ALA A 27 0.82 7.81 11.86
C ALA A 27 0.26 6.37 11.84
N GLY A 28 -0.45 6.02 10.76
CA GLY A 28 -0.84 4.63 10.48
C GLY A 28 0.34 3.81 9.95
N LYS A 29 0.53 2.59 10.45
CA LYS A 29 1.57 1.66 9.96
C LYS A 29 0.96 0.64 9.01
N ALA A 30 1.50 0.49 7.81
CA ALA A 30 1.05 -0.53 6.87
C ALA A 30 2.18 -1.41 6.35
N THR A 31 1.94 -2.72 6.27
CA THR A 31 2.86 -3.65 5.60
C THR A 31 2.67 -3.55 4.08
N SER A 32 3.74 -3.43 3.31
CA SER A 32 3.70 -3.62 1.85
C SER A 32 4.51 -4.86 1.50
N ALA A 33 3.88 -6.03 1.59
CA ALA A 33 4.55 -7.33 1.38
C ALA A 33 3.75 -8.23 0.43
N PRO A 34 4.42 -9.16 -0.29
CA PRO A 34 3.77 -10.20 -1.07
C PRO A 34 3.09 -11.25 -0.17
N LEU A 35 1.93 -11.74 -0.60
CA LEU A 35 1.04 -12.64 0.17
C LEU A 35 1.64 -14.03 0.43
N HIS A 36 2.57 -14.51 -0.39
CA HIS A 36 3.17 -15.85 -0.28
C HIS A 36 4.36 -15.94 0.68
N VAL A 37 4.96 -14.80 1.06
CA VAL A 37 6.13 -14.73 1.95
C VAL A 37 5.74 -14.76 3.43
N LEU A 38 4.44 -14.67 3.75
CA LEU A 38 3.98 -14.70 5.13
C LEU A 38 3.88 -16.14 5.63
N PRO A 39 4.47 -16.44 6.81
CA PRO A 39 4.44 -17.77 7.38
C PRO A 39 3.00 -18.19 7.68
N ASP A 40 2.78 -19.51 7.74
CA ASP A 40 1.54 -20.12 8.26
C ASP A 40 1.11 -19.36 9.53
N PRO A 41 -0.15 -18.89 9.65
CA PRO A 41 -0.63 -18.08 10.77
C PRO A 41 -0.35 -18.66 12.17
N ARG A 42 0.02 -19.94 12.27
CA ARG A 42 0.58 -20.55 13.50
C ARG A 42 1.86 -19.88 14.02
N GLY A 43 2.59 -19.14 13.20
CA GLY A 43 3.83 -18.43 13.57
C GLY A 43 3.69 -16.95 13.94
N LEU A 44 2.49 -16.35 13.88
CA LEU A 44 2.28 -14.91 14.08
C LEU A 44 2.11 -14.47 15.55
N GLY A 45 2.58 -15.27 16.50
CA GLY A 45 2.51 -14.97 17.93
C GLY A 45 3.48 -13.87 18.35
N GLY A 46 3.11 -12.59 18.17
CA GLY A 46 3.88 -11.50 18.79
C GLY A 46 3.51 -10.06 18.44
N ALA A 47 2.89 -9.77 17.30
CA ALA A 47 2.67 -8.39 16.88
C ALA A 47 1.38 -7.80 17.49
N ARG A 48 1.47 -7.22 18.68
CA ARG A 48 0.37 -6.42 19.27
C ARG A 48 0.50 -4.96 18.86
N GLY A 49 -0.41 -4.48 18.02
CA GLY A 49 -0.53 -3.06 17.68
C GLY A 49 -1.51 -2.75 16.55
N ARG A 50 -1.89 -1.46 16.42
CA ARG A 50 -2.70 -0.95 15.31
C ARG A 50 -1.86 -0.90 14.02
N VAL A 51 -1.79 -2.01 13.29
CA VAL A 51 -1.12 -2.09 11.99
C VAL A 51 -2.15 -2.51 10.95
N PRO A 52 -2.73 -1.58 10.15
CA PRO A 52 -3.40 -1.97 8.91
C PRO A 52 -2.46 -2.83 8.06
N VAL A 53 -2.97 -3.91 7.46
CA VAL A 53 -2.14 -4.84 6.68
C VAL A 53 -2.45 -4.65 5.21
N ARG A 54 -1.45 -4.30 4.41
CA ARG A 54 -1.59 -4.12 2.97
C ARG A 54 -0.95 -5.30 2.25
N TRP A 55 -1.62 -5.77 1.19
CA TRP A 55 -1.32 -7.04 0.55
C TRP A 55 -1.19 -6.82 -0.96
N ARG A 56 -0.13 -7.35 -1.55
CA ARG A 56 0.12 -7.21 -2.99
C ARG A 56 -0.26 -8.49 -3.74
N PRO A 57 -1.24 -8.47 -4.65
CA PRO A 57 -1.15 -9.29 -5.85
C PRO A 57 -0.11 -8.72 -6.81
N TRP A 58 0.76 -9.60 -7.21
CA TRP A 58 1.40 -9.60 -8.52
C TRP A 58 0.40 -10.08 -9.58
N SER A 59 0.69 -9.94 -10.86
CA SER A 59 0.08 -10.76 -11.90
C SER A 59 0.79 -10.51 -13.22
N SER A 60 1.07 -11.61 -13.89
CA SER A 60 1.76 -11.73 -15.17
C SER A 60 0.95 -11.08 -16.29
N GLY A 61 1.59 -10.16 -17.02
CA GLY A 61 1.08 -9.61 -18.26
C GLY A 61 2.26 -9.07 -19.08
N SER A 62 2.71 -9.87 -20.05
CA SER A 62 3.55 -9.55 -21.24
C SER A 62 4.76 -8.60 -21.17
N THR A 63 5.22 -8.20 -19.99
CA THR A 63 6.52 -7.54 -19.85
C THR A 63 7.15 -8.08 -18.57
N ARG A 64 8.40 -8.54 -18.65
CA ARG A 64 9.20 -9.17 -17.56
C ARG A 64 9.52 -8.19 -16.43
N SER A 65 8.50 -7.57 -15.87
CA SER A 65 8.59 -6.65 -14.75
C SER A 65 8.03 -7.34 -13.54
N ALA A 66 8.49 -8.56 -13.26
CA ALA A 66 8.24 -9.25 -12.02
C ALA A 66 9.33 -8.91 -11.01
N ARG A 67 8.99 -8.09 -10.02
CA ARG A 67 10.00 -7.46 -9.16
C ARG A 67 10.53 -8.39 -8.06
N PHE A 68 9.96 -9.59 -7.86
CA PHE A 68 10.39 -10.61 -6.88
C PHE A 68 9.90 -12.07 -7.16
N VAL A 69 9.98 -12.59 -8.39
CA VAL A 69 9.62 -14.00 -8.70
C VAL A 69 10.57 -15.03 -8.09
N GLU A 70 11.78 -14.59 -7.77
CA GLU A 70 12.89 -15.39 -7.25
C GLU A 70 12.55 -16.04 -5.90
N SER A 71 11.54 -15.52 -5.19
CA SER A 71 11.08 -16.04 -3.90
C SER A 71 10.13 -17.24 -3.99
N PHE A 72 9.51 -17.51 -5.14
CA PHE A 72 8.51 -18.60 -5.25
C PHE A 72 9.09 -19.98 -4.95
N PRO A 73 10.22 -20.38 -5.57
CA PRO A 73 10.86 -21.66 -5.29
C PRO A 73 11.30 -21.79 -3.82
N LEU A 74 11.70 -20.69 -3.17
CA LEU A 74 12.11 -20.69 -1.77
C LEU A 74 10.99 -21.15 -0.82
N PHE A 75 9.73 -20.88 -1.17
CA PHE A 75 8.56 -21.27 -0.38
C PHE A 75 7.83 -22.50 -0.96
N GLY A 76 8.44 -23.19 -1.92
CA GLY A 76 7.87 -24.39 -2.54
C GLY A 76 6.64 -24.13 -3.42
N TYR A 77 6.50 -22.91 -3.97
CA TYR A 77 5.41 -22.56 -4.88
C TYR A 77 5.91 -22.48 -6.33
N ASP A 78 5.05 -22.87 -7.27
CA ASP A 78 5.24 -22.63 -8.70
C ASP A 78 4.71 -21.23 -9.07
N LEU A 79 5.41 -20.55 -9.97
CA LEU A 79 4.97 -19.29 -10.53
C LEU A 79 3.72 -19.46 -11.42
N ALA A 80 3.52 -20.63 -12.02
CA ALA A 80 2.33 -20.93 -12.82
C ALA A 80 1.03 -20.87 -11.99
N ASP A 81 1.10 -21.23 -10.71
CA ASP A 81 -0.05 -21.22 -9.79
C ASP A 81 -0.33 -19.83 -9.20
N TYR A 82 0.39 -18.79 -9.66
CA TYR A 82 0.40 -17.46 -9.06
C TYR A 82 -1.00 -16.88 -8.79
N ASP A 83 -1.86 -16.84 -9.81
CA ASP A 83 -3.16 -16.18 -9.74
C ASP A 83 -4.12 -16.93 -8.81
N GLU A 84 -4.11 -18.26 -8.88
CA GLU A 84 -4.91 -19.12 -8.01
C GLU A 84 -4.43 -19.05 -6.55
N LEU A 85 -3.12 -19.06 -6.33
CA LEU A 85 -2.49 -18.88 -5.02
C LEU A 85 -2.92 -17.57 -4.37
N PHE A 86 -2.86 -16.48 -5.15
CA PHE A 86 -3.24 -15.17 -4.66
C PHE A 86 -4.72 -15.12 -4.31
N GLU A 87 -5.58 -15.63 -5.19
CA GLU A 87 -7.03 -15.60 -4.99
C GLU A 87 -7.46 -16.42 -3.78
N GLU A 88 -6.96 -17.66 -3.65
CA GLU A 88 -7.28 -18.53 -2.52
C GLU A 88 -6.86 -17.89 -1.20
N LYS A 89 -5.60 -17.40 -1.12
CA LYS A 89 -5.07 -16.80 0.10
C LYS A 89 -5.76 -15.48 0.44
N LEU A 90 -6.14 -14.67 -0.55
CA LEU A 90 -6.91 -13.45 -0.31
C LEU A 90 -8.29 -13.80 0.26
N ARG A 91 -9.00 -14.77 -0.30
CA ARG A 91 -10.32 -15.18 0.21
C ARG A 91 -10.22 -15.69 1.64
N LEU A 92 -9.25 -16.55 1.94
CA LEU A 92 -9.02 -17.01 3.31
C LEU A 92 -8.73 -15.84 4.27
N LEU A 93 -7.90 -14.89 3.86
CA LEU A 93 -7.60 -13.71 4.66
C LEU A 93 -8.86 -12.86 4.92
N LEU A 94 -9.73 -12.71 3.94
CA LEU A 94 -11.01 -12.01 4.10
C LEU A 94 -11.91 -12.75 5.09
N GLU A 95 -12.02 -14.07 5.02
CA GLU A 95 -12.76 -14.87 6.01
C GLU A 95 -12.20 -14.70 7.43
N LEU A 96 -10.87 -14.77 7.58
CA LEU A 96 -10.18 -14.58 8.87
C LEU A 96 -10.38 -13.17 9.46
N ARG A 97 -10.51 -12.16 8.58
CA ARG A 97 -10.83 -10.80 8.98
C ARG A 97 -12.25 -10.71 9.54
N GLU A 98 -13.22 -11.31 8.86
CA GLU A 98 -14.64 -11.20 9.26
C GLU A 98 -15.00 -12.11 10.45
N ARG A 99 -14.29 -13.24 10.63
CA ARG A 99 -14.67 -14.28 11.61
C ARG A 99 -13.51 -14.64 12.54
N GLU A 100 -13.84 -14.88 13.80
CA GLU A 100 -12.88 -15.39 14.79
C GLU A 100 -12.45 -16.81 14.46
N ARG A 101 -13.43 -17.67 14.17
CA ARG A 101 -13.24 -19.08 13.83
C ARG A 101 -13.62 -19.31 12.37
N VAL A 102 -12.75 -19.98 11.63
CA VAL A 102 -12.96 -20.28 10.21
C VAL A 102 -12.88 -21.76 9.95
N THR A 103 -13.63 -22.22 8.95
CA THR A 103 -13.43 -23.52 8.31
C THR A 103 -13.05 -23.24 6.87
N TRP A 104 -11.94 -23.79 6.41
CA TRP A 104 -11.39 -23.51 5.09
C TRP A 104 -10.90 -24.79 4.43
N ARG A 105 -11.24 -24.99 3.16
CA ARG A 105 -10.65 -26.01 2.29
C ARG A 105 -10.25 -25.35 0.97
N GLY A 106 -9.05 -25.65 0.49
CA GLY A 106 -8.47 -25.10 -0.72
C GLY A 106 -7.32 -25.99 -1.23
N ARG A 107 -6.69 -25.58 -2.33
CA ARG A 107 -5.61 -26.31 -3.02
C ARG A 107 -4.25 -26.05 -2.40
N PHE A 108 -3.98 -24.83 -1.92
CA PHE A 108 -2.62 -24.38 -1.60
C PHE A 108 -2.21 -24.48 -0.13
N ARG A 109 -3.06 -25.07 0.72
CA ARG A 109 -2.73 -25.40 2.11
C ARG A 109 -3.63 -26.51 2.67
N PRO A 110 -3.20 -27.19 3.75
CA PRO A 110 -4.08 -28.10 4.49
C PRO A 110 -5.37 -27.41 4.96
N PRO A 111 -6.48 -28.14 5.14
CA PRO A 111 -7.74 -27.53 5.59
C PRO A 111 -7.63 -26.90 7.00
N ILE A 112 -8.51 -25.95 7.32
CA ILE A 112 -8.79 -25.51 8.70
C ILE A 112 -10.16 -26.02 9.07
N GLU A 113 -10.28 -26.60 10.26
CA GLU A 113 -11.55 -27.13 10.77
C GLU A 113 -11.97 -26.35 12.02
N GLY A 114 -12.77 -25.30 11.81
CA GLY A 114 -13.37 -24.49 12.86
C GLY A 114 -12.38 -23.86 13.83
N MET A 115 -11.15 -23.54 13.41
CA MET A 115 -10.10 -23.02 14.31
C MET A 115 -10.17 -21.50 14.42
N GLY A 116 -9.86 -20.99 15.62
CA GLY A 116 -9.71 -19.57 15.87
C GLY A 116 -8.29 -19.06 15.59
N VAL A 117 -8.16 -17.86 15.02
CA VAL A 117 -6.86 -17.19 14.83
C VAL A 117 -6.73 -16.02 15.78
N TYR A 118 -5.69 -16.07 16.63
CA TYR A 118 -5.45 -15.15 17.73
C TYR A 118 -4.02 -14.59 17.72
N PRO A 119 -3.78 -13.39 18.29
CA PRO A 119 -4.78 -12.49 18.91
C PRO A 119 -5.72 -11.84 17.89
N ARG A 120 -6.93 -11.44 18.33
CA ARG A 120 -7.86 -10.68 17.49
C ARG A 120 -7.40 -9.22 17.37
N PRO A 121 -7.63 -8.58 16.21
CA PRO A 121 -7.30 -7.17 16.02
C PRO A 121 -8.12 -6.28 16.96
N LEU A 122 -7.54 -5.14 17.32
CA LEU A 122 -8.28 -4.08 18.02
C LEU A 122 -9.31 -3.39 17.11
N GLN A 123 -9.03 -3.32 15.81
CA GLN A 123 -9.97 -2.80 14.81
C GLN A 123 -11.05 -3.84 14.58
N GLU A 124 -12.31 -3.41 14.53
CA GLU A 124 -13.44 -4.27 14.16
C GLU A 124 -13.19 -4.96 12.81
N ARG A 125 -12.70 -4.19 11.84
CA ARG A 125 -12.33 -4.69 10.52
C ARG A 125 -10.97 -4.16 10.11
N ILE A 126 -10.02 -5.07 9.86
CA ILE A 126 -8.68 -4.70 9.38
C ILE A 126 -8.77 -4.21 7.93
N PRO A 127 -8.31 -3.00 7.59
CA PRO A 127 -8.25 -2.57 6.20
C PRO A 127 -7.29 -3.46 5.41
N ILE A 128 -7.78 -4.02 4.30
CA ILE A 128 -6.98 -4.83 3.36
C ILE A 128 -6.98 -4.08 2.02
N TRP A 129 -5.79 -3.68 1.59
CA TRP A 129 -5.58 -3.06 0.29
C TRP A 129 -4.97 -4.07 -0.65
N VAL A 130 -5.45 -4.07 -1.89
CA VAL A 130 -4.91 -4.87 -2.98
C VAL A 130 -3.95 -3.99 -3.77
N ALA A 131 -2.66 -4.32 -3.84
CA ALA A 131 -1.73 -3.56 -4.69
C ALA A 131 -1.62 -4.14 -6.10
N THR A 132 -1.47 -3.30 -7.13
CA THR A 132 -1.17 -3.76 -8.50
C THR A 132 -0.15 -2.83 -9.15
N GLY A 133 0.70 -3.38 -10.02
CA GLY A 133 1.67 -2.62 -10.80
C GLY A 133 1.23 -2.34 -12.24
N GLY A 134 -0.03 -2.65 -12.59
CA GLY A 134 -0.52 -2.45 -13.96
C GLY A 134 -1.47 -3.53 -14.48
N ASN A 135 -1.77 -4.57 -13.70
CA ASN A 135 -2.56 -5.69 -14.20
C ASN A 135 -4.09 -5.42 -14.10
N PRO A 136 -4.83 -5.46 -15.23
CA PRO A 136 -6.29 -5.26 -15.25
C PRO A 136 -7.07 -6.27 -14.41
N THR A 137 -6.73 -7.56 -14.48
CA THR A 137 -7.39 -8.64 -13.73
C THR A 137 -7.32 -8.40 -12.22
N SER A 138 -6.17 -7.94 -11.73
CA SER A 138 -6.02 -7.57 -10.30
C SER A 138 -6.89 -6.38 -9.91
N ALA A 139 -7.00 -5.36 -10.77
CA ALA A 139 -7.85 -4.20 -10.52
C ALA A 139 -9.34 -4.57 -10.50
N VAL A 140 -9.79 -5.39 -11.47
CA VAL A 140 -11.15 -5.92 -11.53
C VAL A 140 -11.48 -6.77 -10.31
N ARG A 141 -10.60 -7.70 -9.92
CA ARG A 141 -10.78 -8.54 -8.73
C ARG A 141 -10.90 -7.70 -7.45
N ALA A 142 -10.03 -6.71 -7.27
CA ALA A 142 -10.10 -5.80 -6.12
C ALA A 142 -11.44 -5.05 -6.07
N GLY A 143 -11.88 -4.53 -7.22
CA GLY A 143 -13.15 -3.81 -7.34
C GLY A 143 -14.34 -4.72 -7.02
N ALA A 144 -14.40 -5.89 -7.65
CA ALA A 144 -15.48 -6.87 -7.44
C ALA A 144 -15.60 -7.36 -5.98
N LEU A 145 -14.51 -7.30 -5.20
CA LEU A 145 -14.49 -7.61 -3.76
C LEU A 145 -14.74 -6.39 -2.86
N GLY A 146 -14.96 -5.20 -3.44
CA GLY A 146 -15.14 -3.95 -2.72
C GLY A 146 -13.88 -3.52 -1.95
N LEU A 147 -12.70 -3.97 -2.39
CA LEU A 147 -11.44 -3.70 -1.71
C LEU A 147 -10.76 -2.45 -2.28
N PRO A 148 -10.13 -1.63 -1.42
CA PRO A 148 -9.26 -0.55 -1.86
C PRO A 148 -8.10 -1.03 -2.75
N LEU A 149 -7.73 -0.23 -3.75
CA LEU A 149 -6.64 -0.52 -4.68
C LEU A 149 -5.43 0.38 -4.40
N ALA A 150 -4.23 -0.18 -4.43
CA ALA A 150 -2.98 0.58 -4.35
C ALA A 150 -2.15 0.39 -5.63
N LEU A 151 -2.20 1.39 -6.49
CA LEU A 151 -1.61 1.37 -7.81
C LEU A 151 -0.16 1.89 -7.77
N ALA A 152 0.79 1.00 -8.07
CA ALA A 152 2.19 1.38 -8.17
C ALA A 152 2.51 1.87 -9.59
N ILE A 153 2.86 3.15 -9.72
CA ILE A 153 3.22 3.77 -11.00
C ILE A 153 4.73 3.88 -11.06
N ILE A 154 5.36 3.03 -11.87
CA ILE A 154 6.81 2.88 -11.93
C ILE A 154 7.24 2.87 -13.38
N GLY A 155 7.72 4.02 -13.84
CA GLY A 155 8.06 4.30 -15.22
C GLY A 155 6.86 4.71 -16.09
N GLY A 156 7.17 5.43 -17.17
CA GLY A 156 6.17 5.91 -18.12
C GLY A 156 5.32 7.09 -17.62
N LEU A 157 4.22 7.32 -18.33
CA LEU A 157 3.26 8.39 -18.05
C LEU A 157 2.16 7.88 -17.09
N PRO A 158 1.86 8.57 -15.98
CA PRO A 158 0.86 8.12 -15.00
C PRO A 158 -0.53 7.93 -15.65
N GLU A 159 -0.94 8.81 -16.56
CA GLU A 159 -2.28 8.79 -17.17
C GLU A 159 -2.55 7.49 -17.96
N ARG A 160 -1.51 6.77 -18.40
CA ARG A 160 -1.66 5.45 -19.01
C ARG A 160 -2.25 4.41 -18.07
N PHE A 161 -2.18 4.63 -16.76
CA PHE A 161 -2.77 3.77 -15.75
C PHE A 161 -4.21 4.17 -15.38
N ALA A 162 -4.74 5.29 -15.89
CA ALA A 162 -6.11 5.74 -15.58
C ALA A 162 -7.19 4.69 -15.92
N PRO A 163 -7.08 3.90 -17.01
CA PRO A 163 -8.03 2.81 -17.28
C PRO A 163 -8.10 1.77 -16.16
N LEU A 164 -7.03 1.53 -15.40
CA LEU A 164 -7.04 0.57 -14.28
C LEU A 164 -7.87 1.09 -13.10
N ALA A 165 -7.77 2.38 -12.79
CA ALA A 165 -8.61 3.03 -11.78
C ALA A 165 -10.09 2.98 -12.20
N ALA A 166 -10.38 3.20 -13.48
CA ALA A 166 -11.74 3.09 -14.02
C ALA A 166 -12.28 1.66 -13.93
N LEU A 167 -11.50 0.65 -14.32
CA LEU A 167 -11.86 -0.77 -14.23
C LEU A 167 -12.17 -1.19 -12.79
N HIS A 168 -11.36 -0.74 -11.82
CA HIS A 168 -11.56 -1.00 -10.40
C HIS A 168 -12.90 -0.45 -9.89
N ARG A 169 -13.21 0.82 -10.20
CA ARG A 169 -14.49 1.45 -9.83
C ARG A 169 -15.68 0.78 -10.49
N GLU A 170 -15.56 0.45 -11.78
CA GLU A 170 -16.63 -0.19 -12.54
C GLU A 170 -16.91 -1.61 -12.03
N ALA A 171 -15.87 -2.38 -11.72
CA ALA A 171 -16.02 -3.71 -11.13
C ALA A 171 -16.70 -3.65 -9.75
N ALA A 172 -16.34 -2.66 -8.92
CA ALA A 172 -17.01 -2.42 -7.65
C ALA A 172 -18.50 -2.09 -7.83
N ARG A 173 -18.81 -1.20 -8.77
CA ARG A 173 -20.20 -0.82 -9.08
C ARG A 173 -21.02 -2.03 -9.54
N ARG A 174 -20.49 -2.86 -10.45
CA ARG A 174 -21.16 -4.07 -10.93
C ARG A 174 -21.41 -5.10 -9.82
N ALA A 175 -20.52 -5.18 -8.84
CA ALA A 175 -20.66 -6.04 -7.66
C ALA A 175 -21.55 -5.43 -6.55
N GLY A 176 -22.13 -4.25 -6.76
CA GLY A 176 -23.00 -3.59 -5.79
C GLY A 176 -22.25 -2.88 -4.65
N HIS A 177 -20.96 -2.62 -4.80
CA HIS A 177 -20.16 -1.87 -3.84
C HIS A 177 -20.14 -0.38 -4.17
N ARG A 178 -20.01 0.47 -3.14
CA ARG A 178 -19.58 1.87 -3.33
C ARG A 178 -18.15 1.88 -3.87
N PRO A 179 -17.76 2.88 -4.68
CA PRO A 179 -16.39 3.00 -5.16
C PRO A 179 -15.39 2.94 -3.99
N PRO A 180 -14.54 1.91 -3.91
CA PRO A 180 -13.60 1.78 -2.82
C PRO A 180 -12.39 2.71 -3.04
N PRO A 181 -11.71 3.14 -1.98
CA PRO A 181 -10.57 4.06 -2.09
C PRO A 181 -9.43 3.57 -2.98
N LEU A 182 -8.75 4.51 -3.60
CA LEU A 182 -7.58 4.32 -4.45
C LEU A 182 -6.35 5.01 -3.82
N SER A 183 -5.21 4.32 -3.89
CA SER A 183 -3.90 4.82 -3.50
C SER A 183 -3.00 4.86 -4.72
N ILE A 184 -2.26 5.96 -4.88
CA ILE A 184 -1.11 6.00 -5.78
C ILE A 184 0.17 5.83 -4.98
N ASP A 185 1.04 4.96 -5.49
CA ASP A 185 2.27 4.55 -4.86
C ASP A 185 3.46 4.80 -5.77
N SER A 186 4.31 5.73 -5.36
CA SER A 186 5.39 6.23 -6.21
C SER A 186 6.72 6.29 -5.45
N HIS A 187 7.80 6.28 -6.21
CA HIS A 187 9.12 6.66 -5.71
C HIS A 187 9.28 8.17 -5.81
N GLY A 188 10.11 8.74 -4.95
CA GLY A 188 10.48 10.14 -5.08
C GLY A 188 11.48 10.58 -4.04
N TYR A 189 11.88 11.83 -4.13
CA TYR A 189 12.85 12.45 -3.25
C TYR A 189 12.67 13.98 -3.30
N LEU A 190 12.66 14.64 -2.16
CA LEU A 190 12.50 16.08 -2.07
C LEU A 190 13.79 16.72 -1.57
N ALA A 191 14.13 17.84 -2.18
CA ALA A 191 15.09 18.80 -1.67
C ALA A 191 14.49 20.22 -1.81
N PRO A 192 15.10 21.26 -1.22
CA PRO A 192 14.59 22.64 -1.35
C PRO A 192 14.40 23.07 -2.81
N THR A 193 15.30 22.63 -3.70
CA THR A 193 15.18 22.88 -5.15
C THR A 193 15.10 21.60 -5.98
N SER A 194 14.60 21.74 -7.21
CA SER A 194 14.50 20.62 -8.15
C SER A 194 15.86 20.08 -8.58
N GLN A 195 16.85 20.97 -8.72
CA GLN A 195 18.22 20.67 -9.11
C GLN A 195 18.91 19.87 -8.02
N GLU A 196 18.83 20.32 -6.76
CA GLU A 196 19.35 19.58 -5.61
C GLU A 196 18.70 18.20 -5.49
N ALA A 197 17.37 18.11 -5.67
CA ALA A 197 16.67 16.84 -5.57
C ALA A 197 17.19 15.82 -6.58
N ILE A 198 17.45 16.24 -7.82
CA ILE A 198 18.04 15.39 -8.85
C ILE A 198 19.49 15.04 -8.53
N GLU A 199 20.31 16.03 -8.17
CA GLU A 199 21.74 15.84 -7.91
C GLU A 199 22.01 14.88 -6.75
N GLU A 200 21.28 15.03 -5.65
CA GLU A 200 21.43 14.21 -4.45
C GLU A 200 20.96 12.76 -4.69
N SER A 201 19.84 12.59 -5.38
CA SER A 201 19.22 11.26 -5.51
C SER A 201 19.69 10.46 -6.73
N TRP A 202 20.16 11.11 -7.79
CA TRP A 202 20.61 10.46 -9.02
C TRP A 202 21.63 9.33 -8.80
N PRO A 203 22.73 9.51 -8.04
CA PRO A 203 23.75 8.47 -7.90
C PRO A 203 23.19 7.18 -7.30
N ALA A 204 22.44 7.30 -6.20
CA ALA A 204 21.86 6.15 -5.50
C ALA A 204 20.77 5.46 -6.33
N VAL A 205 19.93 6.22 -7.03
CA VAL A 205 18.88 5.67 -7.90
C VAL A 205 19.50 4.97 -9.11
N ALA A 206 20.48 5.60 -9.78
CA ALA A 206 21.15 5.03 -10.94
C ALA A 206 21.85 3.72 -10.58
N GLU A 207 22.55 3.65 -9.44
CA GLU A 207 23.20 2.43 -8.97
C GLU A 207 22.20 1.27 -8.81
N VAL A 208 21.12 1.50 -8.06
CA VAL A 208 20.10 0.48 -7.81
C VAL A 208 19.40 0.06 -9.09
N MET A 209 18.96 1.02 -9.91
CA MET A 209 18.23 0.72 -11.13
C MET A 209 19.12 0.04 -12.17
N ASN A 210 20.40 0.40 -12.27
CA ASN A 210 21.34 -0.27 -13.17
C ASN A 210 21.66 -1.69 -12.70
N ARG A 211 21.77 -1.93 -11.39
CA ARG A 211 21.93 -3.29 -10.86
C ARG A 211 20.72 -4.17 -11.18
N ILE A 212 19.52 -3.68 -10.87
CA ILE A 212 18.26 -4.37 -11.18
C ILE A 212 18.11 -4.57 -12.70
N GLY A 213 18.47 -3.56 -13.50
CA GLY A 213 18.40 -3.60 -14.95
C GLY A 213 19.29 -4.68 -15.55
N ARG A 214 20.52 -4.84 -15.04
CA ARG A 214 21.44 -5.94 -15.45
C ARG A 214 20.86 -7.32 -15.14
N GLU A 215 20.26 -7.49 -13.96
CA GLU A 215 19.63 -8.75 -13.56
C GLU A 215 18.38 -9.08 -14.40
N ARG A 216 17.69 -8.06 -14.91
CA ARG A 216 16.37 -8.19 -15.58
C ARG A 216 16.38 -7.94 -17.09
N GLY A 217 17.54 -7.60 -17.65
CA GLY A 217 17.70 -7.31 -19.07
C GLY A 217 17.07 -5.99 -19.51
N TRP A 218 17.05 -4.97 -18.65
CA TRP A 218 16.63 -3.61 -19.02
C TRP A 218 17.86 -2.74 -19.32
N PRO A 219 17.72 -1.73 -20.20
CA PRO A 219 18.82 -0.80 -20.47
C PRO A 219 19.19 -0.02 -19.20
N PRO A 220 20.45 0.42 -19.07
CA PRO A 220 20.86 1.32 -18.00
C PRO A 220 20.01 2.59 -17.97
N LEU A 221 19.69 3.06 -16.77
CA LEU A 221 19.02 4.34 -16.57
C LEU A 221 19.98 5.48 -16.98
N THR A 222 19.54 6.34 -17.89
CA THR A 222 20.27 7.56 -18.26
C THR A 222 19.81 8.74 -17.40
N ARG A 223 20.66 9.75 -17.26
CA ARG A 223 20.34 10.96 -16.51
C ARG A 223 19.13 11.67 -17.12
N ASP A 224 19.12 11.85 -18.43
CA ASP A 224 18.00 12.48 -19.15
C ASP A 224 16.68 11.73 -18.91
N ALA A 225 16.68 10.40 -18.90
CA ALA A 225 15.47 9.62 -18.62
C ALA A 225 15.01 9.78 -17.16
N TYR A 226 15.94 9.97 -16.23
CA TYR A 226 15.62 10.22 -14.83
C TYR A 226 15.06 11.63 -14.62
N GLU A 227 15.68 12.65 -15.21
CA GLU A 227 15.18 14.03 -15.17
C GLU A 227 13.80 14.13 -15.84
N ALA A 228 13.60 13.51 -16.99
CA ALA A 228 12.28 13.42 -17.64
C ALA A 228 11.24 12.69 -16.76
N SER A 229 11.67 11.73 -15.94
CA SER A 229 10.77 11.05 -15.00
C SER A 229 10.33 11.92 -13.83
N ALA A 230 11.09 12.98 -13.52
CA ALA A 230 10.82 13.94 -12.46
C ALA A 230 9.81 15.02 -12.87
N GLU A 231 9.74 15.36 -14.16
CA GLU A 231 8.77 16.32 -14.73
C GLU A 231 7.31 16.00 -14.37
N LEU A 232 6.39 16.97 -14.51
CA LEU A 232 4.98 16.85 -14.11
C LEU A 232 4.30 15.55 -14.57
N ARG A 233 4.56 15.13 -15.82
CA ARG A 233 3.97 13.91 -16.42
C ARG A 233 4.85 12.66 -16.27
N GLY A 234 5.99 12.76 -15.61
CA GLY A 234 6.85 11.61 -15.32
C GLY A 234 6.37 10.81 -14.10
N ALA A 235 6.86 9.57 -13.94
CA ALA A 235 6.43 8.69 -12.86
C ALA A 235 7.04 8.99 -11.47
N ASN A 236 8.21 9.62 -11.40
CA ASN A 236 8.96 9.80 -10.15
C ASN A 236 8.68 11.17 -9.51
N PHE A 237 8.42 11.20 -8.22
CA PHE A 237 8.16 12.43 -7.46
C PHE A 237 9.48 12.99 -6.92
N VAL A 238 10.34 13.45 -7.82
CA VAL A 238 11.65 14.02 -7.49
C VAL A 238 11.63 15.50 -7.81
N GLY A 239 11.90 16.37 -6.84
CA GLY A 239 11.84 17.82 -7.08
C GLY A 239 11.67 18.67 -5.82
N SER A 240 11.33 19.94 -6.03
CA SER A 240 10.99 20.87 -4.94
C SER A 240 9.60 20.55 -4.34
N PRO A 241 9.28 21.08 -3.14
CA PRO A 241 7.95 20.93 -2.55
C PRO A 241 6.82 21.36 -3.49
N GLN A 242 7.00 22.49 -4.19
CA GLN A 242 5.98 23.03 -5.11
C GLN A 242 5.72 22.07 -6.28
N GLN A 243 6.78 21.52 -6.90
CA GLN A 243 6.65 20.54 -7.98
C GLN A 243 5.90 19.28 -7.52
N LEU A 244 6.18 18.80 -6.30
CA LEU A 244 5.47 17.64 -5.77
C LEU A 244 4.00 17.94 -5.48
N VAL A 245 3.67 19.13 -4.97
CA VAL A 245 2.28 19.54 -4.78
C VAL A 245 1.53 19.52 -6.11
N GLU A 246 2.07 20.19 -7.13
CA GLU A 246 1.48 20.24 -8.47
C GLU A 246 1.30 18.83 -9.05
N LYS A 247 2.31 17.98 -8.91
CA LYS A 247 2.28 16.62 -9.45
C LYS A 247 1.29 15.71 -8.72
N ILE A 248 1.15 15.83 -7.40
CA ILE A 248 0.13 15.09 -6.64
C ILE A 248 -1.26 15.52 -7.08
N LEU A 249 -1.50 16.83 -7.22
CA LEU A 249 -2.80 17.36 -7.66
C LEU A 249 -3.13 16.96 -9.10
N PHE A 250 -2.17 17.03 -10.00
CA PHE A 250 -2.30 16.52 -11.37
C PHE A 250 -2.72 15.05 -11.39
N GLN A 251 -2.04 14.19 -10.63
CA GLN A 251 -2.44 12.79 -10.54
C GLN A 251 -3.77 12.61 -9.80
N HIS A 252 -4.15 13.50 -8.89
CA HIS A 252 -5.45 13.46 -8.25
C HIS A 252 -6.57 13.78 -9.25
N GLU A 253 -6.38 14.71 -10.18
CA GLU A 253 -7.33 14.97 -11.26
C GLU A 253 -7.49 13.77 -12.20
N VAL A 254 -6.38 13.11 -12.54
CA VAL A 254 -6.38 11.93 -13.42
C VAL A 254 -7.04 10.73 -12.76
N PHE A 255 -6.72 10.46 -11.49
CA PHE A 255 -7.10 9.23 -10.83
C PHE A 255 -8.24 9.37 -9.84
N GLY A 256 -8.49 10.53 -9.25
CA GLY A 256 -9.39 10.72 -8.11
C GLY A 256 -8.97 9.89 -6.89
N HIS A 257 -7.68 9.81 -6.60
CA HIS A 257 -7.14 8.97 -5.54
C HIS A 257 -7.21 9.65 -4.17
N GLU A 258 -7.63 8.94 -3.13
CA GLU A 258 -7.77 9.46 -1.77
C GLU A 258 -6.52 9.26 -0.91
N ARG A 259 -5.54 8.49 -1.42
CA ARG A 259 -4.27 8.24 -0.74
C ARG A 259 -3.09 8.37 -1.69
N PHE A 260 -2.04 9.02 -1.21
CA PHE A 260 -0.75 9.07 -1.86
C PHE A 260 0.31 8.48 -0.92
N LEU A 261 1.17 7.61 -1.45
CA LEU A 261 2.28 7.00 -0.73
C LEU A 261 3.57 7.25 -1.49
N LEU A 262 4.55 7.81 -0.79
CA LEU A 262 5.86 8.13 -1.32
C LEU A 262 6.92 7.23 -0.68
N GLN A 263 7.67 6.52 -1.51
CA GLN A 263 8.89 5.84 -1.09
C GLN A 263 10.07 6.79 -1.30
N THR A 264 10.60 7.35 -0.21
CA THR A 264 11.70 8.34 -0.22
C THR A 264 13.10 7.74 -0.15
N SER A 265 13.23 6.49 0.30
CA SER A 265 14.52 5.81 0.44
C SER A 265 14.73 4.80 -0.71
N VAL A 266 15.57 5.16 -1.67
CA VAL A 266 16.05 4.27 -2.74
C VAL A 266 17.58 4.24 -2.70
N GLY A 267 18.14 3.03 -2.62
CA GLY A 267 19.59 2.84 -2.63
C GLY A 267 20.29 3.33 -1.38
N SER A 268 21.47 3.91 -1.58
CA SER A 268 22.44 4.32 -0.57
C SER A 268 22.31 5.78 -0.13
N LEU A 269 21.12 6.39 -0.31
CA LEU A 269 20.86 7.76 0.13
C LEU A 269 21.23 7.97 1.61
N PRO A 270 22.00 9.03 1.96
CA PRO A 270 22.30 9.38 3.33
C PRO A 270 21.06 9.52 4.20
N HIS A 271 21.14 9.06 5.46
CA HIS A 271 19.99 9.05 6.35
C HIS A 271 19.42 10.46 6.61
N GLU A 272 20.30 11.45 6.79
CA GLU A 272 19.91 12.84 7.06
C GLU A 272 19.16 13.46 5.87
N GLU A 273 19.57 13.14 4.65
CA GLU A 273 18.90 13.54 3.41
C GLU A 273 17.49 12.95 3.30
N VAL A 274 17.33 11.67 3.62
CA VAL A 274 16.01 11.02 3.67
C VAL A 274 15.12 11.66 4.73
N LEU A 275 15.66 12.00 5.90
CA LEU A 275 14.90 12.68 6.96
C LEU A 275 14.47 14.09 6.53
N ARG A 276 15.35 14.86 5.89
CA ARG A 276 15.03 16.18 5.34
C ARG A 276 13.93 16.10 4.28
N SER A 277 14.00 15.12 3.38
CA SER A 277 12.98 14.85 2.36
C SER A 277 11.61 14.54 3.01
N ILE A 278 11.60 13.75 4.09
CA ILE A 278 10.38 13.46 4.88
C ILE A 278 9.86 14.72 5.58
N GLU A 279 10.74 15.54 6.13
CA GLU A 279 10.38 16.81 6.78
C GLU A 279 9.70 17.75 5.79
N LEU A 280 10.32 18.04 4.66
CA LEU A 280 9.75 18.86 3.58
C LEU A 280 8.38 18.33 3.11
N PHE A 281 8.25 17.01 2.97
CA PHE A 281 6.98 16.40 2.60
C PHE A 281 5.90 16.65 3.67
N GLY A 282 6.25 16.53 4.95
CA GLY A 282 5.32 16.70 6.07
C GLY A 282 4.96 18.14 6.39
N THR A 283 5.90 19.09 6.22
CA THR A 283 5.73 20.50 6.60
C THR A 283 5.26 21.38 5.45
N GLU A 284 5.61 21.05 4.20
CA GLU A 284 5.27 21.88 3.03
C GLU A 284 4.26 21.19 2.10
N VAL A 285 4.58 19.98 1.63
CA VAL A 285 3.77 19.32 0.58
C VAL A 285 2.40 18.88 1.11
N ALA A 286 2.39 18.11 2.20
CA ALA A 286 1.16 17.53 2.72
C ALA A 286 0.13 18.60 3.16
N PRO A 287 0.51 19.70 3.85
CA PRO A 287 -0.43 20.78 4.16
C PRO A 287 -0.95 21.49 2.90
N ALA A 288 -0.09 21.78 1.93
CA ALA A 288 -0.48 22.46 0.69
C ALA A 288 -1.49 21.64 -0.13
N VAL A 289 -1.22 20.34 -0.36
CA VAL A 289 -2.15 19.45 -1.07
C VAL A 289 -3.50 19.38 -0.35
N ARG A 290 -3.51 19.23 0.98
CA ARG A 290 -4.76 19.19 1.76
C ARG A 290 -5.55 20.50 1.64
N ALA A 291 -4.86 21.64 1.64
CA ALA A 291 -5.49 22.95 1.50
C ALA A 291 -6.13 23.14 0.12
N GLU A 292 -5.48 22.69 -0.96
CA GLU A 292 -6.03 22.76 -2.32
C GLU A 292 -7.25 21.83 -2.49
N LEU A 293 -7.14 20.57 -2.07
CA LEU A 293 -8.25 19.61 -2.18
C LEU A 293 -9.47 20.00 -1.34
N THR A 294 -9.27 20.66 -0.19
CA THR A 294 -10.35 21.19 0.64
C THR A 294 -11.00 22.44 0.02
N ARG A 295 -10.24 23.27 -0.71
CA ARG A 295 -10.78 24.42 -1.44
C ARG A 295 -11.63 23.99 -2.64
N GLY A 296 -11.16 23.01 -3.41
CA GLY A 296 -11.91 22.45 -4.55
C GLY A 296 -13.27 21.89 -4.15
N THR A 297 -13.32 21.07 -3.09
CA THR A 297 -14.58 20.50 -2.56
C THR A 297 -15.58 21.54 -2.06
N ARG A 298 -15.12 22.69 -1.54
CA ARG A 298 -16.01 23.79 -1.13
C ARG A 298 -16.57 24.58 -2.32
N SER A 299 -15.84 24.64 -3.43
CA SER A 299 -16.29 25.35 -4.64
C SER A 299 -17.33 24.54 -5.44
N GLU A 300 -17.35 23.22 -5.31
CA GLU A 300 -18.30 22.32 -5.98
C GLU A 300 -19.59 22.07 -5.19
N ALA A 301 -19.71 22.57 -3.95
CA ALA A 301 -20.95 22.48 -3.19
C ALA A 301 -22.07 23.28 -3.89
N PRO A 302 -23.28 22.72 -4.06
CA PRO A 302 -24.35 23.39 -4.81
C PRO A 302 -24.71 24.71 -4.14
N ARG A 303 -24.56 25.81 -4.88
CA ARG A 303 -25.05 27.13 -4.46
C ARG A 303 -26.58 27.01 -4.36
N GLY A 304 -27.09 27.08 -3.13
CA GLY A 304 -28.51 26.92 -2.84
C GLY A 304 -29.38 27.82 -3.72
N ALA A 305 -30.52 27.27 -4.17
CA ALA A 305 -31.55 27.99 -4.87
C ALA A 305 -32.03 29.20 -4.04
N PRO A 306 -32.28 30.36 -4.66
CA PRO A 306 -32.83 31.51 -3.94
C PRO A 306 -34.27 31.20 -3.50
N SER A 307 -34.60 31.80 -2.35
CA SER A 307 -35.84 31.72 -1.59
C SER A 307 -37.10 32.03 -2.39
#